data_AF-A0A977QQ27-F1
#
_entry.id   AF-A0A977QQ27-F1
#
_cell.length_a   1.000
_cell.length_b   1.000
_cell.length_c   1.000
_cell.angle_alpha   90.00
_cell.angle_beta   90.00
_cell.angle_gamma   90.00
#
_symmetry.space_group_name_H-M   'P 1'
#
loop_
_entity.id
_entity.type
_entity.pdbx_description
1 polymer ?
#
loop_
_entity_poly.entity_id
_entity_poly.type
_entity_poly.pdbx_seq_one_letter_code
_entity_poly.pdbx_strand_id
1 'polypeptide(L)'
;MSLQWTIIATFLYAEIAFVLLLTLPIASPSRWNKFFKSKFLAYISGQASIYFLVLIGVLILCLLDAIREMQKYSSLEATDHQHLDAEMQGNMRLFRAQRNFYISGISLFLLIVIRRLIQMISELATLLAQSEASFRQAQSATVAA
;
A
#
# COMPACT_ATOMS: atom_id res chain seq x y z
N MET A 1 17.23 9.74 -10.57
CA MET A 1 16.28 8.66 -10.95
C MET A 1 15.41 9.18 -12.08
N SER A 2 14.83 8.31 -12.92
CA SER A 2 13.82 8.80 -13.85
C SER A 2 12.62 9.34 -13.06
N LEU A 3 11.88 10.27 -13.66
CA LEU A 3 10.71 10.90 -13.03
C LEU A 3 9.68 9.85 -12.57
N GLN A 4 9.48 8.79 -13.35
CA GLN A 4 8.62 7.65 -13.01
C GLN A 4 9.00 7.02 -11.67
N TRP A 5 10.27 6.65 -11.47
CA TRP A 5 10.71 5.99 -10.24
C TRP A 5 10.67 6.92 -9.03
N THR A 6 10.84 8.23 -9.24
CA THR A 6 10.63 9.22 -8.17
C THR A 6 9.17 9.25 -7.73
N ILE A 7 8.21 9.25 -8.66
CA ILE A 7 6.78 9.22 -8.32
C ILE A 7 6.42 7.96 -7.53
N ILE A 8 6.88 6.79 -7.98
CA ILE A 8 6.60 5.51 -7.29
C ILE A 8 7.25 5.51 -5.89
N ALA A 9 8.46 6.04 -5.75
CA ALA A 9 9.11 6.16 -4.44
C ALA A 9 8.35 7.11 -3.50
N THR A 10 7.89 8.26 -3.99
CA THR A 10 7.05 9.18 -3.21
C THR A 10 5.74 8.52 -2.79
N PHE A 11 5.12 7.77 -3.69
CA PHE A 11 3.92 6.99 -3.39
C PHE A 11 4.19 5.97 -2.28
N LEU A 12 5.28 5.19 -2.38
CA LEU A 12 5.70 4.25 -1.34
C LEU A 12 5.91 4.92 0.02
N TYR A 13 6.57 6.09 0.06
CA TYR A 13 6.75 6.81 1.32
C TYR A 13 5.43 7.28 1.93
N ALA A 14 4.47 7.71 1.11
CA ALA A 14 3.14 8.03 1.57
C ALA A 14 2.41 6.79 2.12
N GLU A 15 2.55 5.64 1.48
CA GLU A 15 1.99 4.38 1.98
C GLU A 15 2.56 3.99 3.34
N ILE A 16 3.89 4.05 3.50
CA ILE A 16 4.56 3.76 4.77
C ILE A 16 4.05 4.69 5.87
N ALA A 17 4.02 6.00 5.60
CA ALA A 17 3.51 6.99 6.56
C ALA A 17 2.05 6.71 6.94
N PHE A 18 1.22 6.34 5.96
CA PHE A 18 -0.19 6.03 6.19
C PHE A 18 -0.38 4.74 7.02
N VAL A 19 0.38 3.68 6.73
CA VAL A 19 0.35 2.44 7.54
C VAL A 19 0.81 2.71 8.97
N LEU A 20 1.88 3.49 9.16
CA LEU A 20 2.32 3.87 10.51
C LEU A 20 1.24 4.67 11.25
N LEU A 21 0.60 5.61 10.57
CA LEU A 21 -0.49 6.41 11.14
C LEU A 21 -1.68 5.56 11.57
N LEU A 22 -2.04 4.53 10.78
CA LEU A 22 -3.16 3.63 11.08
C LEU A 22 -2.83 2.57 12.13
N THR A 23 -1.58 2.12 12.23
CA THR A 23 -1.15 1.07 13.17
C THR A 23 -0.85 1.63 14.56
N LEU A 24 -0.39 2.88 14.67
CA LEU A 24 -0.17 3.52 15.95
C LEU A 24 -1.51 3.84 16.65
N PRO A 25 -1.59 3.72 17.98
CA PRO A 25 -2.81 3.95 18.76
C PRO A 25 -3.15 5.45 18.92
N ILE A 26 -3.03 6.24 17.85
CA ILE A 26 -3.21 7.70 17.85
C ILE A 26 -4.71 8.06 17.93
N ALA A 27 -5.58 7.27 17.29
CA ALA A 27 -7.02 7.52 17.27
C ALA A 27 -7.82 6.23 17.42
N SER A 28 -8.97 6.33 18.09
CA SER A 28 -9.86 5.18 18.28
C SER A 28 -10.49 4.74 16.95
N PRO A 29 -10.87 3.46 16.80
CA PRO A 29 -11.50 2.94 15.59
C PRO A 29 -12.74 3.76 15.17
N SER A 30 -13.52 4.27 16.13
CA SER A 30 -14.69 5.09 15.87
C SER A 30 -14.35 6.45 15.23
N ARG A 31 -13.21 7.07 15.58
CA ARG A 31 -12.76 8.32 14.95
C ARG A 31 -12.28 8.06 13.52
N TRP A 32 -11.50 7.01 13.32
CA TRP A 32 -11.06 6.59 11.99
C TRP A 32 -12.24 6.23 11.09
N ASN A 33 -13.23 5.49 11.58
CA ASN A 33 -14.43 5.13 10.83
C ASN A 33 -15.27 6.37 10.46
N LYS A 34 -15.38 7.37 11.34
CA LYS A 34 -16.02 8.65 11.00
C LYS A 34 -15.26 9.40 9.91
N PHE A 35 -13.92 9.39 9.96
CA PHE A 35 -13.10 9.95 8.90
C PHE A 35 -13.33 9.21 7.59
N PHE A 36 -13.20 7.87 7.56
CA PHE A 36 -13.39 7.04 6.38
C PHE A 36 -14.79 7.09 5.78
N LYS A 37 -15.83 7.25 6.59
CA LYS A 37 -17.23 7.38 6.14
C LYS A 37 -17.66 8.84 5.90
N SER A 38 -16.75 9.81 5.98
CA SER A 38 -17.02 11.19 5.60
C SER A 38 -17.58 11.26 4.17
N LYS A 39 -18.50 12.20 3.92
CA LYS A 39 -19.12 12.43 2.59
C LYS A 39 -18.09 12.53 1.47
N PHE A 40 -16.90 13.07 1.77
CA PHE A 40 -15.76 13.16 0.85
C PHE A 40 -15.22 11.79 0.45
N LEU A 41 -15.00 10.89 1.41
CA LEU A 41 -14.49 9.54 1.15
C LEU A 41 -15.57 8.59 0.62
N ALA A 42 -16.85 8.80 0.97
CA ALA A 42 -17.96 8.06 0.39
C ALA A 42 -18.08 8.30 -1.13
N TYR A 43 -17.93 9.55 -1.57
CA TYR A 43 -17.89 9.91 -2.99
C TYR A 43 -16.70 9.25 -3.73
N ILE A 44 -15.53 9.23 -3.08
CA ILE A 44 -14.34 8.57 -3.62
C ILE A 44 -14.52 7.04 -3.66
N SER A 45 -15.19 6.45 -2.67
CA SER A 45 -15.36 5.00 -2.54
C SER A 45 -16.10 4.35 -3.72
N GLY A 46 -17.05 5.07 -4.35
CA GLY A 46 -17.79 4.59 -5.51
C GLY A 46 -16.90 4.29 -6.72
N GLN A 47 -15.81 5.04 -6.89
CA GLN A 47 -14.83 4.85 -7.97
C GLN A 47 -13.50 4.27 -7.47
N ALA A 48 -13.29 4.20 -6.15
CA ALA A 48 -12.04 3.76 -5.53
C ALA A 48 -11.65 2.34 -5.96
N SER A 49 -12.63 1.47 -6.24
CA SER A 49 -12.35 0.11 -6.72
C SER A 49 -11.63 0.12 -8.08
N ILE A 50 -12.07 0.99 -9.01
CA ILE A 50 -11.44 1.12 -10.33
C ILE A 50 -10.06 1.75 -10.20
N TYR A 51 -9.93 2.84 -9.44
CA TYR A 51 -8.63 3.48 -9.19
C TYR A 51 -7.63 2.52 -8.54
N PHE A 52 -8.09 1.72 -7.57
CA PHE A 52 -7.28 0.71 -6.91
C PHE A 52 -6.81 -0.38 -7.87
N LEU A 53 -7.70 -0.87 -8.75
CA LEU A 53 -7.35 -1.88 -9.75
C LEU A 53 -6.34 -1.33 -10.78
N VAL A 54 -6.56 -0.10 -11.26
CA VAL A 54 -5.62 0.58 -12.17
C VAL A 54 -4.26 0.75 -11.51
N LEU A 55 -4.22 1.20 -10.26
CA LEU A 55 -2.99 1.40 -9.50
C LEU A 55 -2.22 0.10 -9.29
N ILE A 56 -2.92 -1.00 -8.95
CA ILE A 56 -2.33 -2.35 -8.92
C ILE A 56 -1.74 -2.71 -10.28
N GLY A 57 -2.49 -2.50 -11.37
CA GLY A 57 -2.02 -2.77 -12.72
C GLY A 57 -0.72 -2.02 -13.04
N VAL A 58 -0.66 -0.73 -12.74
CA VAL A 58 0.55 0.09 -12.93
C VAL A 58 1.73 -0.41 -12.10
N LEU A 59 1.52 -0.74 -10.82
CA LEU A 59 2.58 -1.25 -9.95
C LEU A 59 3.09 -2.63 -10.41
N ILE A 60 2.20 -3.51 -10.88
CA ILE A 60 2.58 -4.80 -11.47
C ILE A 60 3.41 -4.58 -12.73
N LEU A 61 3.02 -3.68 -13.63
CA LEU A 61 3.81 -3.37 -14.83
C LEU A 61 5.20 -2.85 -14.46
N CYS A 62 5.31 -1.96 -13.46
CA CYS A 62 6.60 -1.47 -12.97
C CYS A 62 7.45 -2.59 -12.35
N LEU A 63 6.82 -3.52 -11.63
CA LEU A 63 7.49 -4.67 -11.05
C LEU A 63 8.03 -5.61 -12.14
N LEU A 64 7.23 -5.90 -13.16
CA LEU A 64 7.64 -6.72 -14.31
C LEU A 64 8.77 -6.05 -15.09
N ASP A 65 8.72 -4.73 -15.28
CA ASP A 65 9.79 -3.96 -15.90
C ASP A 65 11.10 -4.08 -15.12
N ALA A 66 11.06 -3.90 -13.79
CA ALA A 66 12.22 -4.05 -12.93
C ALA A 66 12.79 -5.48 -12.92
N ILE A 67 11.93 -6.52 -12.98
CA ILE A 67 12.36 -7.92 -13.12
C ILE A 67 13.06 -8.13 -14.46
N ARG A 68 12.48 -7.63 -15.56
CA ARG A 68 13.10 -7.75 -16.90
C ARG A 68 14.45 -7.05 -16.95
N GLU A 69 14.57 -5.84 -16.39
CA GLU A 69 15.86 -5.13 -16.30
C GLU A 69 16.88 -5.93 -15.48
N MET A 70 16.49 -6.46 -14.32
CA MET A 70 17.36 -7.23 -13.46
C MET A 70 17.88 -8.50 -14.16
N GLN A 71 17.01 -9.24 -14.86
CA GLN A 71 17.41 -10.41 -15.64
C GLN A 71 18.34 -10.03 -16.81
N LYS A 72 18.00 -8.95 -17.54
CA LYS A 72 18.80 -8.46 -18.65
C LYS A 72 20.22 -8.12 -18.23
N TYR A 73 20.38 -7.30 -17.18
CA TYR A 73 21.70 -6.86 -16.73
C TYR A 73 22.48 -7.96 -16.01
N SER A 74 21.82 -8.90 -15.35
CA SER A 74 22.47 -10.08 -14.76
C SER A 74 23.05 -11.03 -15.83
N SER A 75 22.38 -11.18 -16.98
CA SER A 75 22.89 -12.03 -18.07
C SER A 75 24.07 -11.42 -18.84
N LEU A 76 24.16 -10.08 -18.87
CA LEU A 76 25.22 -9.35 -19.55
C LEU A 76 26.56 -9.43 -18.79
N GLU A 77 26.53 -9.41 -17.45
CA GLU A 77 27.72 -9.61 -16.61
C GLU A 77 28.42 -10.96 -16.88
N ALA A 78 27.69 -12.01 -17.28
CA ALA A 78 28.26 -13.34 -17.49
C ALA A 78 28.98 -13.52 -18.84
N THR A 79 28.79 -12.61 -19.80
CA THR A 79 29.23 -12.81 -21.21
C THR A 79 30.38 -11.88 -21.61
N ASP A 80 30.55 -10.73 -20.95
CA ASP A 80 31.40 -9.64 -21.43
C ASP A 80 32.56 -9.31 -20.47
N HIS A 81 33.47 -10.29 -20.28
CA HIS A 81 34.67 -10.17 -19.43
C HIS A 81 35.84 -9.40 -20.06
N GLN A 82 35.60 -8.53 -21.05
CA GLN A 82 36.69 -7.89 -21.82
C GLN A 82 36.88 -6.39 -21.56
N HIS A 83 36.01 -5.72 -20.80
CA HIS A 83 36.19 -4.29 -20.48
C HIS A 83 35.68 -3.93 -19.08
N LEU A 84 36.59 -3.59 -18.15
CA LEU A 84 36.27 -3.21 -16.76
C LEU A 84 35.23 -2.07 -16.67
N ASP A 85 35.30 -1.10 -17.59
CA ASP A 85 34.34 0.02 -17.64
C ASP A 85 32.93 -0.42 -18.03
N ALA A 86 32.79 -1.47 -18.84
CA ALA A 86 31.50 -2.02 -19.24
C ALA A 86 30.88 -2.85 -18.11
N GLU A 87 31.69 -3.64 -17.41
CA GLU A 87 31.27 -4.36 -16.20
C GLU A 87 30.78 -3.39 -15.11
N MET A 88 31.52 -2.30 -14.84
CA MET A 88 31.12 -1.34 -13.81
C MET A 88 29.79 -0.62 -14.14
N GLN A 89 29.54 -0.34 -15.43
CA GLN A 89 28.26 0.20 -15.87
C GLN A 89 27.10 -0.82 -15.81
N GLY A 90 27.39 -2.10 -16.07
CA GLY A 90 26.44 -3.21 -15.93
C GLY A 90 25.96 -3.35 -14.48
N ASN A 91 26.89 -3.46 -13.55
CA ASN A 91 26.61 -3.59 -12.11
C ASN A 91 25.76 -2.42 -11.60
N MET A 92 26.09 -1.19 -12.01
CA MET A 92 25.33 0.01 -11.62
C MET A 92 23.87 -0.01 -12.12
N ARG A 93 23.62 -0.58 -13.30
CA ARG A 93 22.25 -0.74 -13.85
C ARG A 93 21.52 -1.87 -13.13
N LEU A 94 22.21 -2.97 -12.80
CA LEU A 94 21.65 -4.06 -12.01
C LEU A 94 21.19 -3.58 -10.62
N PHE A 95 22.03 -2.84 -9.89
CA PHE A 95 21.65 -2.28 -8.58
C PHE A 95 20.45 -1.32 -8.68
N ARG A 96 20.34 -0.57 -9.77
CA ARG A 96 19.18 0.29 -10.03
C ARG A 96 17.91 -0.53 -10.23
N ALA A 97 17.97 -1.60 -11.01
CA ALA A 97 16.85 -2.50 -11.24
C ALA A 97 16.41 -3.21 -9.95
N GLN A 98 17.37 -3.68 -9.13
CA GLN A 98 17.09 -4.27 -7.82
C GLN A 98 16.36 -3.29 -6.88
N ARG A 99 16.83 -2.05 -6.76
CA ARG A 99 16.14 -1.03 -5.96
C ARG A 99 14.73 -0.77 -6.47
N ASN A 100 14.58 -0.62 -7.79
CA ASN A 100 13.28 -0.40 -8.42
C ASN A 100 12.30 -1.55 -8.15
N PHE A 101 12.78 -2.79 -8.22
CA PHE A 101 12.02 -3.99 -7.86
C PHE A 101 11.51 -3.91 -6.42
N TYR A 102 12.38 -3.60 -5.45
CA TYR A 102 11.96 -3.46 -4.04
C TYR A 102 10.94 -2.34 -3.86
N ILE A 103 11.13 -1.19 -4.50
CA ILE A 103 10.19 -0.06 -4.40
C ILE A 103 8.81 -0.47 -4.91
N SER A 104 8.72 -1.04 -6.12
CA SER A 104 7.44 -1.48 -6.69
C SER A 104 6.80 -2.63 -5.91
N GLY A 105 7.60 -3.58 -5.43
CA GLY A 105 7.11 -4.77 -4.74
C GLY A 105 6.56 -4.44 -3.36
N ILE A 106 7.27 -3.62 -2.58
CA ILE A 106 6.81 -3.17 -1.27
C ILE A 106 5.59 -2.27 -1.42
N SER A 107 5.58 -1.38 -2.42
CA SER A 107 4.43 -0.51 -2.67
C SER A 107 3.17 -1.33 -3.01
N LEU A 108 3.27 -2.31 -3.91
CA LEU A 108 2.17 -3.21 -4.23
C LEU A 108 1.64 -3.96 -2.99
N PHE A 109 2.54 -4.43 -2.13
CA PHE A 109 2.17 -5.09 -0.88
C PHE A 109 1.47 -4.12 0.09
N LEU A 110 2.04 -2.95 0.33
CA LEU A 110 1.46 -1.95 1.25
C LEU A 110 0.10 -1.46 0.78
N LEU A 111 -0.11 -1.31 -0.52
CA LEU A 111 -1.41 -0.95 -1.09
C LEU A 111 -2.52 -1.92 -0.66
N ILE A 112 -2.23 -3.23 -0.71
CA ILE A 112 -3.16 -4.29 -0.28
C ILE A 112 -3.36 -4.23 1.25
N VAL A 113 -2.27 -4.07 2.01
CA VAL A 113 -2.31 -3.95 3.47
C VAL A 113 -3.18 -2.76 3.91
N ILE A 114 -3.00 -1.59 3.29
CA ILE A 114 -3.78 -0.38 3.59
C ILE A 114 -5.27 -0.63 3.37
N ARG A 115 -5.64 -1.22 2.23
CA ARG A 115 -7.04 -1.56 1.95
C ARG A 115 -7.62 -2.47 3.04
N ARG A 116 -6.86 -3.49 3.45
CA ARG A 116 -7.27 -4.42 4.50
C ARG A 116 -7.42 -3.74 5.86
N LEU A 117 -6.48 -2.88 6.24
CA LEU A 117 -6.52 -2.12 7.49
C LEU A 117 -7.75 -1.22 7.57
N ILE A 118 -8.05 -0.46 6.51
CA ILE A 118 -9.23 0.41 6.45
C ILE A 118 -10.52 -0.38 6.66
N GLN A 119 -10.66 -1.53 5.98
CA GLN A 119 -11.82 -2.41 6.13
C GLN A 119 -11.95 -2.92 7.57
N MET A 120 -10.87 -3.47 8.14
CA MET A 120 -10.87 -4.00 9.50
C MET A 120 -11.19 -2.93 10.55
N ILE A 121 -10.64 -1.71 10.43
CA ILE A 121 -10.93 -0.61 11.35
C ILE A 121 -12.42 -0.21 11.26
N SER A 122 -12.97 -0.19 10.05
CA SER A 122 -14.38 0.15 9.82
C SER A 122 -15.30 -0.92 10.42
N GLU A 123 -14.99 -2.20 10.22
CA GLU A 123 -15.71 -3.34 10.80
C GLU A 123 -15.66 -3.30 12.33
N LEU A 124 -14.47 -3.10 12.91
CA LEU A 124 -14.28 -2.99 14.35
C LEU A 124 -15.13 -1.86 14.95
N ALA A 125 -15.14 -0.69 14.30
CA ALA A 125 -15.95 0.44 14.76
C ALA A 125 -17.46 0.14 14.70
N THR A 126 -17.92 -0.61 13.69
CA THR A 126 -19.33 -1.04 13.63
C THR A 126 -19.68 -2.06 14.71
N LEU A 127 -18.79 -3.01 14.98
CA LEU A 127 -18.99 -4.01 16.04
C LEU A 127 -19.02 -3.36 17.43
N LEU A 128 -18.13 -2.39 17.69
CA LEU A 128 -18.16 -1.63 18.95
C LEU A 128 -19.47 -0.87 19.14
N ALA A 129 -19.97 -0.20 18.10
CA ALA A 129 -21.25 0.50 18.16
C ALA A 129 -22.43 -0.44 18.37
N GLN A 130 -22.43 -1.61 17.72
CA GLN A 130 -23.46 -2.64 17.91
C GLN A 130 -23.43 -3.23 19.32
N SER A 131 -22.24 -3.51 19.86
CA SER A 131 -22.07 -4.02 21.22
C SER A 131 -22.53 -3.01 22.29
N GLU A 132 -22.27 -1.72 22.08
CA GLU A 132 -22.75 -0.67 22.99
C GLU A 132 -24.28 -0.55 22.94
N ALA A 133 -24.87 -0.67 21.74
CA ALA A 133 -26.32 -0.64 21.57
C ALA A 133 -27.00 -1.86 22.21
N SER A 134 -26.45 -3.07 22.04
CA SER A 134 -27.01 -4.29 22.64
C SER A 134 -26.93 -4.27 24.16
N PHE A 135 -25.81 -3.78 24.73
CA PHE A 135 -25.68 -3.62 26.18
C PHE A 135 -26.72 -2.64 26.74
N ARG A 136 -26.92 -1.49 26.08
CA ARG A 136 -27.96 -0.53 26.47
C ARG A 136 -29.36 -1.14 26.42
N GLN A 137 -29.67 -1.89 25.37
CA GLN A 137 -30.96 -2.56 25.22
C GLN A 137 -31.22 -3.57 26.34
N ALA A 138 -30.21 -4.38 26.70
CA ALA A 138 -30.31 -5.33 27.81
C ALA A 138 -30.55 -4.61 29.15
N GLN A 139 -29.81 -3.53 29.42
CA GLN A 139 -29.99 -2.74 30.64
C GLN A 139 -31.38 -2.10 30.72
N SER A 140 -31.88 -1.53 29.62
CA SER A 140 -33.24 -0.97 29.57
C SER A 140 -34.32 -2.03 29.80
N ALA A 141 -34.14 -3.26 29.28
CA ALA A 141 -35.06 -4.36 29.51
C ALA A 141 -35.07 -4.82 30.98
N THR A 142 -33.91 -4.84 31.65
CA THR A 142 -33.83 -5.18 33.09
C THR A 142 -34.43 -4.11 33.99
N VAL A 143 -34.33 -2.82 33.62
CA VAL A 143 -34.92 -1.71 34.41
C VAL A 143 -36.43 -1.60 34.22
N ALA A 144 -36.96 -2.08 33.09
CA ALA A 144 -38.40 -2.08 32.80
C ALA A 144 -39.16 -3.31 33.36
N ALA A 145 -38.43 -4.32 33.85
CA ALA A 145 -38.97 -5.53 34.48
C ALA A 145 -38.96 -5.38 36.01
#